data_AF-A0A7S3ZIA4-F1
#
_entry.id   AF-A0A7S3ZIA4-F1
#
_cell.length_a   1.000
_cell.length_b   1.000
_cell.length_c   1.000
_cell.angle_alpha   90.00
_cell.angle_beta   90.00
_cell.angle_gamma   90.00
#
_symmetry.space_group_name_H-M   'P 1'
#
loop_
_entity.id
_entity.type
_entity.pdbx_description
1 polymer ?
#
loop_
_entity_poly.entity_id
_entity_poly.type
_entity_poly.pdbx_seq_one_letter_code
_entity_poly.pdbx_strand_id
1 'polypeptide(L)'
;MQIGHLIVAFGPAIACLLLISHQPQAIILALSSSFFFLMGQVCASIVWISLVPLRSITPFQLVVRVIVLELTRYVYYRLYEAAELSFTVMTPSVSIYPLQDISSSIVSGMGFGLMHTVTLYGILLSYSTGDATLFSPRCEQMSAFTLAAWLSLAFNALHVLLMILAFDGSVNNTHHTRGLSDVITS
;
A
#
# COMPACT_ATOMS: atom_id res chain seq x y z
N MET A 1 24.51 10.95 9.58
CA MET A 1 23.26 10.60 10.32
C MET A 1 22.05 10.32 9.41
N GLN A 2 22.15 10.40 8.08
CA GLN A 2 21.01 10.20 7.15
C GLN A 2 20.62 8.73 6.95
N ILE A 3 21.61 7.84 6.87
CA ILE A 3 21.43 6.41 6.57
C ILE A 3 20.56 5.71 7.63
N GLY A 4 20.69 6.10 8.90
CA GLY A 4 19.86 5.54 9.98
C GLY A 4 18.37 5.82 9.78
N HIS A 5 18.00 7.04 9.40
CA HIS A 5 16.60 7.41 9.14
C HIS A 5 16.04 6.71 7.89
N LEU A 6 16.89 6.51 6.87
CA LEU A 6 16.51 5.77 5.67
C LEU A 6 16.24 4.29 5.99
N ILE A 7 17.10 3.65 6.78
CA ILE A 7 16.90 2.27 7.23
C ILE A 7 15.65 2.16 8.10
N VAL A 8 15.34 3.14 8.96
CA VAL A 8 14.10 3.12 9.75
C VAL A 8 12.86 3.20 8.85
N ALA A 9 12.86 4.07 7.85
CA ALA A 9 11.71 4.25 6.97
C ALA A 9 11.51 3.07 5.98
N PHE A 10 12.58 2.61 5.34
CA PHE A 10 12.51 1.61 4.26
C PHE A 10 12.91 0.19 4.68
N GLY A 11 13.61 0.04 5.80
CA GLY A 11 14.16 -1.23 6.27
C GLY A 11 13.16 -2.38 6.33
N PRO A 12 12.00 -2.24 7.00
CA PRO A 12 11.04 -3.33 7.07
C PRO A 12 10.42 -3.66 5.70
N ALA A 13 10.25 -2.65 4.83
CA ALA A 13 9.76 -2.87 3.47
C ALA A 13 10.71 -3.72 2.64
N ILE A 14 11.98 -3.34 2.64
CA ILE A 14 13.02 -4.03 1.87
C ILE A 14 13.31 -5.41 2.48
N ALA A 15 13.36 -5.54 3.81
CA ALA A 15 13.61 -6.82 4.47
C ALA A 15 12.53 -7.85 4.12
N CYS A 16 11.25 -7.49 4.21
CA CYS A 16 10.15 -8.38 3.84
C CYS A 16 10.18 -8.75 2.35
N LEU A 17 10.47 -7.80 1.46
CA LEU A 17 10.59 -8.10 0.03
C LEU A 17 11.74 -9.06 -0.27
N LEU A 18 12.89 -8.90 0.39
CA LEU A 18 14.03 -9.81 0.23
C LEU A 18 13.71 -11.22 0.73
N LEU A 19 13.01 -11.35 1.86
CA LEU A 19 12.59 -12.66 2.39
C LEU A 19 11.63 -13.39 1.44
N ILE A 20 10.75 -12.65 0.76
CA ILE A 20 9.72 -13.23 -0.11
C ILE A 20 10.20 -13.31 -1.57
N SER A 21 11.35 -12.70 -1.90
CA SER A 21 11.93 -12.64 -3.25
C SER A 21 12.22 -14.00 -3.89
N HIS A 22 12.27 -15.08 -3.09
CA HIS A 22 12.40 -16.45 -3.57
C HIS A 22 11.24 -16.87 -4.52
N GLN A 23 10.08 -16.21 -4.44
CA GLN A 23 8.93 -16.45 -5.29
C GLN A 23 8.77 -15.33 -6.32
N PRO A 24 8.98 -15.57 -7.62
CA PRO A 24 8.92 -14.52 -8.64
C PRO A 24 7.52 -13.89 -8.75
N GLN A 25 6.47 -14.67 -8.46
CA GLN A 25 5.08 -14.19 -8.45
C GLN A 25 4.86 -13.09 -7.41
N ALA A 26 5.46 -13.21 -6.23
CA ALA A 26 5.34 -12.21 -5.18
C ALA A 26 5.96 -10.87 -5.61
N ILE A 27 7.11 -10.89 -6.29
CA ILE A 27 7.73 -9.67 -6.81
C ILE A 27 6.80 -8.98 -7.82
N ILE A 28 6.14 -9.74 -8.70
CA ILE A 28 5.19 -9.20 -9.69
C ILE A 28 3.98 -8.57 -8.98
N LEU A 29 3.48 -9.19 -7.91
CA LEU A 29 2.38 -8.64 -7.09
C LEU A 29 2.80 -7.36 -6.37
N ALA A 30 4.00 -7.30 -5.80
CA ALA A 30 4.54 -6.10 -5.17
C ALA A 30 4.71 -4.94 -6.17
N LEU A 31 5.21 -5.23 -7.38
CA LEU A 31 5.40 -4.22 -8.42
C LEU A 31 4.07 -3.72 -9.00
N SER A 32 3.13 -4.62 -9.29
CA SER A 32 1.80 -4.25 -9.78
C SER A 32 1.05 -3.40 -8.76
N SER A 33 1.05 -3.80 -7.48
CA SER A 33 0.41 -3.04 -6.41
C SER A 33 1.04 -1.64 -6.24
N SER A 34 2.37 -1.54 -6.32
CA SER A 34 3.10 -0.26 -6.35
C SER A 34 2.64 0.67 -7.47
N PHE A 35 2.45 0.14 -8.68
CA PHE A 35 1.95 0.90 -9.83
C PHE A 35 0.51 1.39 -9.61
N PHE A 36 -0.37 0.52 -9.10
CA PHE A 36 -1.75 0.91 -8.81
C PHE A 36 -1.82 2.01 -7.75
N PHE A 37 -0.99 1.95 -6.71
CA PHE A 37 -0.90 3.03 -5.73
C PHE A 37 -0.54 4.38 -6.38
N LEU A 38 0.47 4.41 -7.26
CA LEU A 38 0.86 5.64 -7.97
C LEU A 38 -0.27 6.15 -8.87
N MET A 39 -0.96 5.25 -9.58
CA MET A 39 -2.13 5.61 -10.38
C MET A 39 -3.22 6.25 -9.50
N GLY A 40 -3.54 5.65 -8.35
CA GLY A 40 -4.50 6.20 -7.39
C GLY A 40 -4.09 7.58 -6.87
N GLN A 41 -2.81 7.79 -6.57
CA GLN A 41 -2.29 9.09 -6.14
C GLN A 41 -2.36 10.16 -7.25
N VAL A 42 -2.14 9.79 -8.51
CA VAL A 42 -2.32 10.69 -9.66
C VAL A 42 -3.80 11.06 -9.82
N CYS A 43 -4.71 10.09 -9.74
CA CYS A 43 -6.15 10.34 -9.76
C CYS A 43 -6.58 11.28 -8.62
N ALA A 44 -6.09 11.03 -7.39
CA ALA A 44 -6.36 11.91 -6.26
C ALA A 44 -5.85 13.35 -6.49
N SER A 45 -4.70 13.49 -7.17
CA SER A 45 -4.18 14.79 -7.59
C SER A 45 -5.06 15.49 -8.62
N ILE A 46 -5.56 14.77 -9.63
CA ILE A 46 -6.48 15.30 -10.66
C ILE A 46 -7.81 15.77 -10.03
N VAL A 47 -8.37 14.96 -9.12
CA VAL A 47 -9.58 15.30 -8.38
C VAL A 47 -9.35 16.57 -7.55
N TRP A 48 -8.19 16.67 -6.89
CA TRP A 48 -7.82 17.86 -6.12
C TRP A 48 -7.68 19.13 -6.97
N ILE A 49 -7.13 19.01 -8.19
CA ILE A 49 -7.02 20.15 -9.12
C ILE A 49 -8.40 20.62 -9.54
N SER A 50 -9.33 19.70 -9.81
CA SER A 50 -10.70 19.98 -10.26
C SER A 50 -11.53 20.68 -9.17
N LEU A 51 -11.29 20.39 -7.89
CA LEU A 51 -12.00 20.96 -6.74
C LEU A 51 -11.39 22.30 -6.27
N VAL A 52 -11.28 23.27 -7.18
CA VAL A 52 -10.72 24.62 -6.92
C VAL A 52 -11.38 25.36 -5.74
N PRO A 53 -12.72 25.38 -5.54
CA PRO A 53 -13.33 26.21 -4.49
C PRO A 53 -13.20 25.65 -3.08
N LEU A 54 -12.86 24.36 -2.91
CA LEU A 54 -12.81 23.68 -1.60
C LEU A 54 -11.41 23.59 -0.99
N ARG A 55 -10.42 24.28 -1.57
CA ARG A 55 -9.03 24.26 -1.08
C ARG A 55 -8.82 24.94 0.28
N SER A 56 -9.79 25.70 0.78
CA SER A 56 -9.69 26.39 2.08
C SER A 56 -9.75 25.44 3.28
N ILE A 57 -10.24 24.21 3.10
CA ILE A 57 -10.42 23.22 4.16
C ILE A 57 -9.41 22.08 3.98
N THR A 58 -8.26 22.16 4.66
CA THR A 58 -7.22 21.11 4.65
C THR A 58 -7.72 19.70 5.00
N PRO A 59 -8.60 19.47 6.01
CA PRO A 59 -9.04 18.12 6.33
C PRO A 59 -9.89 17.49 5.22
N PHE A 60 -10.57 18.29 4.39
CA PHE A 60 -11.35 17.77 3.27
C PHE A 60 -10.46 17.09 2.22
N GLN A 61 -9.27 17.65 1.97
CA GLN A 61 -8.27 17.04 1.09
C GLN A 61 -7.89 15.62 1.53
N LEU A 62 -7.72 15.43 2.84
CA LEU A 62 -7.33 14.15 3.40
C LEU A 62 -8.42 13.10 3.17
N VAL A 63 -9.68 13.45 3.43
CA VAL A 63 -10.82 12.55 3.23
C VAL A 63 -10.94 12.11 1.77
N VAL A 64 -10.84 13.05 0.83
CA VAL A 64 -10.89 12.74 -0.61
C VAL A 64 -9.74 11.81 -1.01
N ARG A 65 -8.52 12.06 -0.53
CA ARG A 65 -7.37 11.19 -0.79
C ARG A 65 -7.58 9.78 -0.25
N VAL A 66 -8.08 9.64 0.97
CA VAL A 66 -8.37 8.34 1.59
C VAL A 66 -9.40 7.57 0.77
N ILE A 67 -10.49 8.23 0.33
CA ILE A 67 -11.53 7.59 -0.49
C ILE A 67 -10.94 7.08 -1.82
N VAL A 68 -10.16 7.91 -2.53
CA VAL A 68 -9.55 7.51 -3.81
C VAL A 68 -8.55 6.36 -3.62
N LEU A 69 -7.75 6.39 -2.56
CA LEU A 69 -6.80 5.33 -2.24
C LEU A 69 -7.51 4.02 -1.86
N GLU A 70 -8.63 4.08 -1.15
CA GLU A 70 -9.44 2.90 -0.82
C GLU A 70 -10.10 2.29 -2.06
N LEU A 71 -10.65 3.13 -2.94
CA LEU A 71 -11.19 2.69 -4.24
C LEU A 71 -10.11 2.01 -5.09
N THR A 72 -8.90 2.57 -5.09
CA THR A 72 -7.77 1.98 -5.81
C THR A 72 -7.39 0.61 -5.24
N ARG A 73 -7.45 0.44 -3.92
CA ARG A 73 -7.23 -0.87 -3.27
C ARG A 73 -8.31 -1.87 -3.69
N TYR A 74 -9.57 -1.46 -3.73
CA TYR A 74 -10.66 -2.32 -4.19
C TYR A 74 -10.47 -2.76 -5.65
N VAL A 75 -10.11 -1.84 -6.55
CA VAL A 75 -9.81 -2.16 -7.96
C VAL A 75 -8.64 -3.14 -8.06
N TYR A 76 -7.58 -2.93 -7.27
CA TYR A 76 -6.44 -3.83 -7.22
C TYR A 76 -6.84 -5.25 -6.78
N TYR A 77 -7.65 -5.37 -5.72
CA TYR A 77 -8.14 -6.66 -5.24
C TYR A 77 -8.92 -7.43 -6.32
N ARG A 78 -9.83 -6.74 -7.04
CA ARG A 78 -10.59 -7.36 -8.14
C ARG A 78 -9.71 -7.88 -9.27
N LEU A 79 -8.61 -7.18 -9.56
CA LEU A 79 -7.61 -7.64 -10.52
C LEU A 79 -6.80 -8.82 -9.99
N TYR A 80 -6.51 -8.84 -8.69
CA TYR A 80 -5.86 -9.98 -8.04
C TYR A 80 -6.73 -11.25 -8.14
N GLU A 81 -8.02 -11.18 -7.82
CA GLU A 81 -8.93 -12.33 -7.95
C GLU A 81 -9.01 -12.86 -9.40
N ALA A 82 -9.08 -11.93 -10.37
CA ALA A 82 -9.07 -12.30 -11.78
C ALA A 82 -7.76 -12.98 -12.22
N ALA A 83 -6.63 -12.53 -11.67
CA ALA A 83 -5.32 -13.12 -11.92
C ALA A 83 -5.22 -14.52 -11.28
N GLU A 84 -5.66 -14.69 -10.03
CA GLU A 84 -5.66 -15.97 -9.33
C GLU A 84 -6.49 -17.03 -10.07
N LEU A 85 -7.70 -16.67 -10.51
CA LEU A 85 -8.55 -17.57 -11.31
C LEU A 85 -7.85 -18.00 -12.61
N SER A 86 -7.18 -17.05 -13.28
CA SER A 86 -6.45 -17.32 -14.51
C SER A 86 -5.30 -18.32 -14.28
N PHE A 87 -4.58 -18.19 -13.16
CA PHE A 87 -3.51 -19.12 -12.80
C PHE A 87 -4.03 -20.53 -12.47
N THR A 88 -5.17 -20.64 -11.76
CA THR A 88 -5.78 -21.93 -11.41
C THR A 88 -6.29 -22.66 -12.66
N VAL A 89 -6.84 -21.94 -13.64
CA VAL A 89 -7.31 -22.55 -14.90
C VAL A 89 -6.15 -23.04 -15.78
N MET A 90 -5.03 -22.31 -15.81
CA MET A 90 -3.89 -22.63 -16.68
C MET A 90 -2.94 -23.69 -16.11
N THR A 91 -3.04 -24.03 -14.83
CA THR A 91 -2.09 -24.92 -14.15
C THR A 91 -2.78 -26.23 -13.71
N PRO A 92 -2.78 -27.29 -14.55
CA PRO A 92 -3.51 -28.54 -14.28
C PRO A 92 -2.84 -29.50 -13.29
N SER A 93 -1.65 -29.19 -12.76
CA SER A 93 -0.89 -30.06 -11.85
C SER A 93 -0.24 -29.25 -10.72
N VAL A 94 -0.18 -29.87 -9.53
CA VAL A 94 0.31 -29.34 -8.23
C VAL A 94 1.26 -28.14 -8.39
N SER A 95 0.74 -26.92 -8.27
CA SER A 95 1.54 -25.70 -8.28
C SER A 95 2.54 -25.76 -7.13
N ILE A 96 3.84 -25.63 -7.44
CA ILE A 96 4.93 -25.61 -6.45
C ILE A 96 4.83 -24.37 -5.53
N TYR A 97 4.11 -23.33 -5.97
CA TYR A 97 3.84 -22.12 -5.20
C TYR A 97 2.35 -21.76 -5.33
N PRO A 98 1.46 -22.27 -4.45
CA PRO A 98 0.09 -21.77 -4.41
C PRO A 98 0.10 -20.29 -4.05
N LEU A 99 -0.68 -19.47 -4.77
CA LEU A 99 -0.99 -18.10 -4.36
C LEU A 99 -1.78 -18.21 -3.06
N GLN A 100 -1.10 -18.08 -1.92
CA GLN A 100 -1.77 -18.04 -0.63
C GLN A 100 -2.19 -16.61 -0.33
N ASP A 101 -3.48 -16.40 -0.08
CA ASP A 101 -4.10 -15.07 0.12
C ASP A 101 -3.42 -14.20 1.18
N ILE A 102 -2.88 -14.82 2.24
CA ILE A 102 -2.18 -14.08 3.28
C ILE A 102 -0.79 -13.59 2.83
N SER A 103 -0.05 -14.40 2.07
CA SER A 103 1.27 -14.01 1.57
C SER A 103 1.13 -12.94 0.49
N SER A 104 0.19 -13.13 -0.43
CA SER A 104 -0.10 -12.17 -1.50
C SER A 104 -0.61 -10.83 -0.96
N SER A 105 -1.47 -10.83 0.07
CA SER A 105 -1.94 -9.58 0.70
C SER A 105 -0.82 -8.83 1.42
N ILE A 106 0.06 -9.53 2.15
CA ILE A 106 1.24 -8.91 2.79
C ILE A 106 2.12 -8.27 1.72
N VAL A 107 2.49 -9.01 0.68
CA VAL A 107 3.39 -8.55 -0.39
C VAL A 107 2.79 -7.35 -1.14
N SER A 108 1.50 -7.40 -1.44
CA SER A 108 0.78 -6.31 -2.11
C SER A 108 0.67 -5.08 -1.21
N GLY A 109 0.47 -5.30 0.09
CA GLY A 109 0.50 -4.26 1.12
C GLY A 109 1.88 -3.60 1.23
N MET A 110 2.95 -4.38 1.19
CA MET A 110 4.33 -3.87 1.18
C MET A 110 4.59 -2.99 -0.05
N GLY A 111 4.08 -3.38 -1.23
CA GLY A 111 4.20 -2.58 -2.46
C GLY A 111 3.53 -1.21 -2.33
N PHE A 112 2.27 -1.18 -1.89
CA PHE A 112 1.54 0.07 -1.61
C PHE A 112 2.27 0.94 -0.57
N GLY A 113 2.66 0.35 0.56
CA GLY A 113 3.29 1.07 1.66
C GLY A 113 4.70 1.58 1.34
N LEU A 114 5.47 0.84 0.53
CA LEU A 114 6.77 1.28 0.03
C LEU A 114 6.62 2.50 -0.88
N MET A 115 5.71 2.46 -1.85
CA MET A 115 5.49 3.63 -2.72
C MET A 115 4.93 4.82 -1.95
N HIS A 116 4.06 4.61 -0.97
CA HIS A 116 3.64 5.70 -0.10
C HIS A 116 4.83 6.33 0.63
N THR A 117 5.72 5.51 1.19
CA THR A 117 6.95 5.97 1.84
C THR A 117 7.84 6.77 0.88
N VAL A 118 8.03 6.31 -0.36
CA VAL A 118 8.77 7.06 -1.39
C VAL A 118 8.11 8.41 -1.67
N THR A 119 6.79 8.44 -1.87
CA THR A 119 6.08 9.69 -2.20
C THR A 119 6.05 10.69 -1.04
N LEU A 120 6.00 10.22 0.21
CA LEU A 120 5.97 11.05 1.41
C LEU A 120 7.37 11.55 1.80
N TYR A 121 8.35 10.65 1.84
CA TYR A 121 9.68 10.91 2.40
C TYR A 121 10.75 11.16 1.34
N GLY A 122 10.54 10.75 0.08
CA GLY A 122 11.56 10.83 -0.97
C GLY A 122 12.05 12.26 -1.24
N ILE A 123 11.13 13.23 -1.27
CA ILE A 123 11.51 14.65 -1.46
C ILE A 123 12.25 15.17 -0.23
N LEU A 124 11.79 14.85 0.99
CA LEU A 124 12.47 15.25 2.23
C LEU A 124 13.90 14.69 2.31
N LEU A 125 14.09 13.46 1.85
CA LEU A 125 15.42 12.83 1.80
C LEU A 125 16.39 13.64 0.94
N SER A 126 15.95 14.21 -0.18
CA SER A 126 16.79 15.03 -1.05
C SER A 126 17.31 16.27 -0.33
N TYR A 127 16.46 16.94 0.45
CA TYR A 127 16.83 18.11 1.25
C TYR A 127 17.73 17.78 2.44
N SER A 128 17.66 16.55 2.95
CA SER A 128 18.49 16.12 4.08
C SER A 128 19.98 16.02 3.75
N THR A 129 20.37 16.12 2.47
CA THR A 129 21.76 16.06 2.00
C THR A 129 22.56 17.32 2.30
N GLY A 130 21.89 18.46 2.58
CA GLY A 130 22.56 19.68 3.02
C GLY A 130 22.86 19.68 4.53
N ASP A 131 23.78 20.54 4.96
CA ASP A 131 24.19 20.68 6.38
C ASP A 131 23.11 21.31 7.28
N ALA A 132 21.94 21.64 6.72
CA ALA A 132 20.85 22.29 7.44
C ALA A 132 19.88 21.26 8.05
N THR A 133 19.57 21.44 9.35
CA THR A 133 18.54 20.68 10.05
C THR A 133 17.25 21.49 10.12
N LEU A 134 16.14 20.89 9.68
CA LEU A 134 14.81 21.51 9.74
C LEU A 134 14.16 21.18 11.08
N PHE A 135 14.07 22.18 11.95
CA PHE A 135 13.30 22.11 13.18
C PHE A 135 11.97 22.85 13.03
N SER A 136 10.90 22.24 13.54
CA SER A 136 9.59 22.90 13.59
C SER A 136 9.54 23.81 14.81
N PRO A 137 9.04 25.06 14.69
CA PRO A 137 8.89 25.97 15.84
C PRO A 137 7.99 25.44 16.97
N ARG A 138 7.20 24.39 16.69
CA ARG A 138 6.28 23.76 17.65
C ARG A 138 6.89 22.57 18.39
N CYS A 139 8.04 22.06 17.95
CA CYS A 139 8.71 20.94 18.59
C CYS A 139 10.21 20.99 18.27
N GLU A 140 11.00 21.57 19.17
CA GLU A 140 12.46 21.68 19.03
C GLU A 140 13.19 20.37 19.41
N GLN A 141 12.51 19.44 20.08
CA GLN A 141 13.12 18.21 20.57
C GLN A 141 13.41 17.16 19.48
N MET A 142 12.75 17.24 18.32
CA MET A 142 12.92 16.26 17.24
C MET A 142 13.00 16.94 15.87
N SER A 143 13.93 16.48 15.03
CA SER A 143 14.07 16.98 13.65
C SER A 143 12.88 16.55 12.78
N ALA A 144 12.51 17.38 11.80
CA ALA A 144 11.44 17.06 10.85
C ALA A 144 11.73 15.77 10.06
N PHE A 145 13.01 15.46 9.80
CA PHE A 145 13.44 14.24 9.13
C PHE A 145 13.16 12.99 9.96
N THR A 146 13.46 13.02 11.26
CA THR A 146 13.19 11.90 12.16
C THR A 146 11.69 11.65 12.31
N LEU A 147 10.91 12.71 12.45
CA LEU A 147 9.45 12.60 12.52
C LEU A 147 8.87 11.99 11.23
N ALA A 148 9.31 12.47 10.06
CA ALA A 148 8.84 11.95 8.78
C ALA A 148 9.23 10.48 8.55
N ALA A 149 10.40 10.05 9.03
CA ALA A 149 10.80 8.65 8.98
C ALA A 149 9.87 7.74 9.80
N TRP A 150 9.53 8.13 11.03
CA TRP A 150 8.58 7.39 11.87
C TRP A 150 7.16 7.38 11.29
N LEU A 151 6.69 8.51 10.77
CA LEU A 151 5.38 8.60 10.11
C LEU A 151 5.32 7.71 8.87
N SER A 152 6.37 7.71 8.05
CA SER A 152 6.46 6.84 6.87
C SER A 152 6.37 5.37 7.26
N LEU A 153 7.11 4.96 8.30
CA LEU A 153 7.07 3.61 8.83
C LEU A 153 5.66 3.22 9.31
N ALA A 154 4.99 4.12 10.06
CA ALA A 154 3.63 3.91 10.54
C ALA A 154 2.62 3.78 9.39
N PHE A 155 2.71 4.65 8.37
CA PHE A 155 1.84 4.57 7.20
C PHE A 155 2.10 3.31 6.37
N ASN A 156 3.37 2.91 6.21
CA ASN A 156 3.71 1.66 5.55
C ASN A 156 3.06 0.46 6.26
N ALA A 157 3.24 0.35 7.58
CA ALA A 157 2.60 -0.70 8.38
C ALA A 157 1.07 -0.67 8.26
N LEU A 158 0.47 0.53 8.28
CA LEU A 158 -0.96 0.69 8.10
C LEU A 158 -1.43 0.18 6.72
N HIS A 159 -0.69 0.45 5.64
CA HIS A 159 -1.05 -0.05 4.32
C HIS A 159 -1.01 -1.57 4.23
N VAL A 160 -0.03 -2.19 4.90
CA VAL A 160 0.07 -3.66 5.00
C VAL A 160 -1.14 -4.22 5.74
N LEU A 161 -1.45 -3.68 6.92
CA LEU A 161 -2.60 -4.12 7.72
C LEU A 161 -3.92 -3.95 6.97
N LEU A 162 -4.11 -2.80 6.32
CA LEU A 162 -5.32 -2.55 5.54
C LEU A 162 -5.43 -3.48 4.33
N MET A 163 -4.32 -3.86 3.69
CA MET A 163 -4.35 -4.82 2.59
C MET A 163 -4.73 -6.22 3.08
N ILE A 164 -4.20 -6.65 4.24
CA ILE A 164 -4.58 -7.92 4.87
C ILE A 164 -6.08 -7.92 5.18
N LEU A 165 -6.60 -6.86 5.80
CA LEU A 165 -8.02 -6.73 6.11
C LEU A 165 -8.90 -6.70 4.85
N ALA A 166 -8.44 -6.08 3.77
CA ALA A 166 -9.18 -6.05 2.51
C ALA A 166 -9.33 -7.45 1.89
N PHE A 167 -8.29 -8.29 1.99
CA PHE A 167 -8.32 -9.66 1.50
C PHE A 167 -9.20 -10.54 2.40
N ASP A 168 -9.01 -10.47 3.73
CA ASP A 168 -9.79 -11.24 4.70
C ASP A 168 -11.30 -10.91 4.65
N GLY A 169 -11.64 -9.62 4.61
CA GLY A 169 -13.03 -9.17 4.51
C GLY A 169 -13.72 -9.62 3.22
N SER A 170 -12.97 -9.72 2.12
CA SER A 170 -13.51 -10.15 0.84
C SER A 170 -13.75 -11.66 0.79
N VAL A 171 -12.82 -12.47 1.32
CA VAL A 171 -12.97 -13.93 1.45
C VAL A 171 -14.23 -14.27 2.26
N ASN A 172 -14.44 -13.59 3.39
CA ASN A 172 -15.63 -13.81 4.22
C ASN A 172 -16.96 -13.50 3.49
N ASN A 173 -16.98 -12.47 2.64
CA ASN A 173 -18.16 -12.13 1.83
C ASN A 173 -18.45 -13.21 0.75
N THR A 174 -17.41 -13.78 0.16
CA THR A 174 -17.54 -14.88 -0.82
C THR A 174 -18.06 -16.17 -0.18
N HIS A 175 -17.69 -16.45 1.07
CA HIS A 175 -18.27 -17.58 1.83
C HIS A 175 -19.75 -17.35 2.18
N HIS A 176 -20.11 -16.11 2.57
CA HIS A 176 -21.50 -15.78 2.87
C HIS A 176 -22.40 -15.90 1.63
N THR A 177 -21.93 -15.47 0.46
CA THR A 177 -22.71 -15.54 -0.79
C THR A 177 -22.88 -16.98 -1.30
N ARG A 178 -21.86 -17.84 -1.16
CA ARG A 178 -21.95 -19.27 -1.48
C ARG A 178 -22.91 -20.03 -0.56
N GLY A 179 -22.88 -19.75 0.74
CA GLY A 179 -23.83 -20.34 1.68
C GLY A 179 -25.28 -19.96 1.40
N LEU A 180 -25.53 -18.76 0.87
CA LEU A 180 -26.87 -18.34 0.45
C LEU A 180 -27.33 -19.02 -0.85
N SER A 181 -26.43 -19.25 -1.81
CA SER A 181 -26.79 -19.97 -3.05
C SER A 181 -27.14 -21.44 -2.80
N ASP A 182 -26.49 -22.09 -1.83
CA ASP A 182 -26.78 -23.47 -1.47
C ASP A 182 -28.15 -23.60 -0.75
N VAL A 183 -28.57 -22.57 0.00
CA VAL A 183 -29.89 -22.51 0.67
C VAL A 183 -31.03 -22.20 -0.30
N ILE A 184 -30.78 -21.41 -1.35
CA ILE A 184 -31.83 -21.06 -2.34
C ILE A 184 -32.05 -22.19 -3.35
N THR A 185 -31.09 -23.11 -3.50
CA THR A 185 -31.16 -24.25 -4.43
C THR A 185 -31.67 -25.56 -3.79
N SER A 186 -31.97 -25.56 -2.48
CA SER A 186 -32.61 -26.65 -1.73
C SER A 186 -34.10 -26.40 -1.52
#